data_AF-A0A8J3SLG2-F1
#
_entry.id   AF-A0A8J3SLG2-F1
#
_cell.length_a   1.000
_cell.length_b   1.000
_cell.length_c   1.000
_cell.angle_alpha   90.00
_cell.angle_beta   90.00
_cell.angle_gamma   90.00
#
_symmetry.space_group_name_H-M   'P 1'
#
loop_
_entity.id
_entity.type
_entity.pdbx_description
1 polymer ?
#
loop_
_entity_poly.entity_id
_entity_poly.type
_entity_poly.pdbx_seq_one_letter_code
_entity_poly.pdbx_strand_id
1 'polypeptide(L)'
;MFRRFVLIRKVDVTGVSGSGVVVHGVRFPDGVCAYRWNSPWKTTCIADSIADIEKIHGHDGATVVHWLDGENDQALADADLWQSVRRVHDEAV
;
A
#
# COMPACT_ATOMS: atom_id res chain seq x y z
N MET A 1 -9.12 -6.54 6.92
CA MET A 1 -8.07 -7.37 6.28
C MET A 1 -7.05 -6.48 5.59
N PHE A 2 -5.78 -6.88 5.56
CA PHE A 2 -4.76 -6.17 4.78
C PHE A 2 -4.86 -6.56 3.30
N ARG A 3 -4.51 -5.65 2.39
CA ARG A 3 -4.53 -5.89 0.94
C ARG A 3 -3.23 -5.47 0.28
N ARG A 4 -2.67 -6.32 -0.56
CA ARG A 4 -1.43 -6.11 -1.30
C ARG A 4 -1.70 -5.38 -2.61
N PHE A 5 -0.80 -4.49 -2.97
CA PHE A 5 -0.84 -3.76 -4.23
C PHE A 5 0.57 -3.54 -4.79
N VAL A 6 0.62 -3.15 -6.06
CA VAL A 6 1.80 -2.60 -6.72
C VAL A 6 1.47 -1.27 -7.36
N LEU A 7 2.48 -0.41 -7.56
CA LEU A 7 2.35 0.72 -8.47
C LEU A 7 2.94 0.36 -9.83
N ILE A 8 2.14 0.53 -10.88
CA ILE A 8 2.55 0.34 -12.26
C ILE A 8 2.80 1.72 -12.89
N ARG A 9 4.06 2.01 -13.19
CA ARG A 9 4.51 3.19 -13.93
C ARG A 9 4.44 2.91 -15.43
N LYS A 10 3.57 3.63 -16.13
CA LYS A 10 3.43 3.58 -17.60
C LYS A 10 4.47 4.44 -18.31
N VAL A 11 4.75 5.62 -17.75
CA VAL A 11 5.70 6.59 -18.33
C VAL A 11 6.58 7.15 -17.23
N ASP A 12 7.89 6.93 -17.33
CA ASP A 12 8.86 7.50 -16.39
C ASP A 12 9.22 8.94 -16.76
N VAL A 13 8.37 9.88 -16.36
CA VAL A 13 8.53 11.31 -16.67
C VAL A 13 9.76 11.95 -16.01
N THR A 14 10.34 11.31 -14.97
CA THR A 14 11.51 11.84 -14.26
C THR A 14 12.82 11.19 -14.69
N GLY A 15 12.78 10.03 -15.35
CA GLY A 15 13.96 9.24 -15.72
C GLY A 15 14.66 8.56 -14.54
N VAL A 16 14.04 8.53 -13.35
CA VAL A 16 14.67 8.02 -12.12
C VAL A 16 14.25 6.59 -11.80
N SER A 17 12.97 6.26 -11.98
CA SER A 17 12.38 5.03 -11.43
C SER A 17 12.19 3.92 -12.45
N GLY A 18 12.33 4.23 -13.74
CA GLY A 18 11.95 3.34 -14.82
C GLY A 18 10.43 3.17 -14.95
N SER A 19 10.01 2.33 -15.88
CA SER A 19 8.61 1.94 -16.09
C SER A 19 8.37 0.50 -15.64
N GLY A 20 7.10 0.12 -15.46
CA GLY A 20 6.69 -1.20 -14.93
C GLY A 20 6.35 -1.15 -13.44
N VAL A 21 6.61 -2.25 -12.72
CA VAL A 21 6.36 -2.33 -11.27
C VAL A 21 7.43 -1.58 -10.51
N VAL A 22 7.09 -0.39 -10.02
CA VAL A 22 8.03 0.51 -9.32
C VAL A 22 7.88 0.47 -7.80
N VAL A 23 6.77 -0.07 -7.29
CA VAL A 23 6.49 -0.19 -5.85
C VAL A 23 5.76 -1.50 -5.56
N HIS A 24 6.10 -2.11 -4.42
CA HIS A 24 5.29 -3.14 -3.75
C HIS A 24 4.73 -2.58 -2.45
N GLY A 25 3.45 -2.82 -2.15
CA GLY A 25 2.82 -2.26 -0.96
C GLY A 25 1.73 -3.14 -0.36
N VAL A 26 1.36 -2.79 0.86
CA VAL A 26 0.25 -3.35 1.61
C VAL A 26 -0.56 -2.21 2.23
N ARG A 27 -1.89 -2.28 2.13
CA ARG A 27 -2.84 -1.46 2.87
C ARG A 27 -3.34 -2.25 4.06
N PHE A 28 -3.22 -1.70 5.26
CA PHE A 28 -3.75 -2.26 6.49
C PHE A 28 -5.27 -2.04 6.61
N PRO A 29 -5.95 -2.74 7.54
CA PRO A 29 -7.41 -2.60 7.71
C PRO A 29 -7.87 -1.18 8.05
N ASP A 30 -7.03 -0.39 8.72
CA ASP A 30 -7.30 1.01 9.09
C ASP A 30 -7.06 2.00 7.95
N GLY A 31 -6.62 1.53 6.78
CA GLY A 31 -6.39 2.34 5.59
C GLY A 31 -4.93 2.76 5.39
N VAL A 32 -4.11 2.69 6.43
CA VAL A 32 -2.68 3.02 6.37
C VAL A 32 -1.99 2.08 5.39
N CYS A 33 -1.03 2.61 4.64
CA CYS A 33 -0.26 1.85 3.65
C CYS A 33 1.23 1.85 4.00
N ALA A 34 1.87 0.69 3.94
CA ALA A 34 3.32 0.58 3.91
C ALA A 34 3.76 0.09 2.53
N TYR A 35 4.81 0.69 1.96
CA TYR A 35 5.26 0.36 0.62
C TYR A 35 6.76 0.55 0.43
N ARG A 36 7.35 -0.23 -0.49
CA ARG A 36 8.77 -0.27 -0.81
C ARG A 36 8.98 -0.01 -2.29
N TRP A 37 9.86 0.94 -2.60
CA TRP A 37 10.29 1.20 -3.97
C TRP A 37 11.17 0.06 -4.50
N ASN A 38 10.91 -0.35 -5.73
CA ASN A 38 11.65 -1.36 -6.50
C ASN A 38 12.59 -0.72 -7.54
N SER A 39 12.87 0.58 -7.42
CA SER A 39 13.87 1.28 -8.21
C SER A 39 15.29 1.01 -7.66
N PRO A 40 16.37 1.45 -8.35
CA PRO A 40 17.73 1.34 -7.82
C PRO A 40 17.91 1.97 -6.43
N TRP A 41 17.14 3.03 -6.15
CA TRP A 41 17.18 3.79 -4.90
C TRP A 41 16.02 3.39 -3.99
N LYS A 42 16.19 2.27 -3.29
CA LYS A 42 15.09 1.65 -2.54
C LYS A 42 14.81 2.37 -1.22
N THR A 43 13.67 3.03 -1.14
CA THR A 43 13.11 3.60 0.11
C THR A 43 11.85 2.86 0.54
N THR A 44 11.58 2.85 1.84
CA THR A 44 10.33 2.35 2.42
C THR A 44 9.57 3.54 2.96
N CYS A 45 8.27 3.59 2.68
CA CYS A 45 7.41 4.71 3.04
C CYS A 45 6.15 4.20 3.72
N ILE A 46 5.54 5.08 4.51
CA ILE A 46 4.22 4.91 5.11
C ILE A 46 3.36 6.07 4.62
N ALA A 47 2.10 5.79 4.26
CA ALA A 47 1.10 6.78 3.89
C ALA A 47 -0.21 6.51 4.64
N ASP A 48 -0.97 7.55 4.97
CA ASP A 48 -2.23 7.41 5.70
C ASP A 48 -3.30 6.70 4.88
N SER A 49 -3.25 6.81 3.55
CA SER A 49 -4.20 6.15 2.66
C SER A 49 -3.61 5.80 1.29
N ILE A 50 -4.29 4.91 0.56
CA ILE A 50 -3.97 4.63 -0.86
C ILE A 50 -4.20 5.86 -1.73
N ALA A 51 -5.16 6.72 -1.38
CA ALA A 51 -5.47 7.94 -2.11
C ALA A 51 -4.32 8.95 -2.01
N ASP A 52 -3.62 9.02 -0.87
CA ASP A 52 -2.43 9.86 -0.73
C ASP A 52 -1.29 9.35 -1.62
N ILE A 53 -1.13 8.03 -1.73
CA ILE A 53 -0.15 7.43 -2.66
C ILE A 53 -0.49 7.79 -4.11
N GLU A 54 -1.76 7.69 -4.52
CA GLU A 54 -2.20 8.07 -5.86
C GLU A 54 -2.03 9.56 -6.12
N LYS A 55 -2.34 10.42 -5.15
CA LYS A 55 -2.20 11.88 -5.26
C LYS A 55 -0.74 12.29 -5.44
N ILE A 56 0.17 11.67 -4.69
CA ILE A 56 1.60 12.04 -4.71
C ILE A 56 2.32 11.38 -5.91
N HIS A 57 2.03 10.12 -6.20
CA HIS A 57 2.81 9.31 -7.14
C HIS A 57 2.09 9.01 -8.46
N GLY A 58 0.80 9.32 -8.58
CA GLY A 58 -0.03 8.99 -9.74
C GLY A 58 0.36 9.70 -11.03
N HIS A 59 0.88 10.93 -10.93
CA HIS A 59 1.36 11.74 -12.07
C HIS A 59 0.40 11.72 -13.27
N ASP A 60 -0.83 12.21 -13.09
CA ASP A 60 -1.88 12.25 -14.12
C ASP A 60 -2.13 10.90 -14.82
N GLY A 61 -2.04 9.81 -14.06
CA GLY A 61 -2.26 8.45 -14.56
C GLY A 61 -1.03 7.79 -15.20
N ALA A 62 0.13 8.46 -15.19
CA ALA A 62 1.40 7.85 -15.56
C ALA A 62 1.82 6.75 -14.57
N THR A 63 1.32 6.78 -13.33
CA THR A 63 1.41 5.67 -12.37
C THR A 63 0.02 5.30 -11.88
N VAL A 64 -0.27 4.00 -11.77
CA VAL A 64 -1.55 3.50 -11.28
C VAL A 64 -1.37 2.43 -10.22
N VAL A 65 -2.30 2.38 -9.27
CA VAL A 65 -2.39 1.28 -8.29
C VAL A 65 -2.97 0.05 -8.97
N HIS A 66 -2.36 -1.10 -8.73
CA HIS A 66 -2.90 -2.41 -9.11
C HIS A 66 -2.97 -3.31 -7.89
N TRP A 67 -4.18 -3.75 -7.53
CA TRP A 67 -4.43 -4.66 -6.41
C TRP A 67 -4.11 -6.09 -6.82
N LEU A 68 -3.38 -6.81 -5.96
CA LEU A 68 -3.02 -8.21 -6.21
C LEU A 68 -4.01 -9.19 -5.60
N ASP A 69 -4.80 -8.72 -4.63
CA ASP A 69 -5.80 -9.50 -3.92
C ASP A 69 -7.17 -9.27 -4.55
N GLY A 70 -7.90 -10.37 -4.80
CA GLY A 70 -9.20 -10.34 -5.46
C GLY A 70 -10.28 -9.69 -4.62
N GLU A 71 -11.41 -9.32 -5.23
CA GLU A 71 -12.55 -8.75 -4.50
C GLU A 71 -13.12 -9.71 -3.45
N ASN A 72 -12.94 -11.03 -3.66
CA ASN A 72 -13.43 -12.10 -2.78
C ASN A 72 -12.46 -12.52 -1.67
N ASP A 73 -11.30 -11.89 -1.54
CA ASP A 73 -10.38 -12.13 -0.42
C ASP A 73 -10.90 -11.53 0.90
N GLN A 74 -12.16 -11.08 0.97
CA GLN A 74 -12.83 -10.62 2.20
C GLN A 74 -13.14 -11.72 3.23
N ALA A 75 -12.86 -13.00 2.93
CA ALA A 75 -13.27 -14.14 3.73
C ALA A 75 -12.57 -14.30 5.11
N LEU A 76 -11.66 -13.40 5.50
CA LEU A 76 -11.10 -13.34 6.87
C LEU A 76 -11.48 -12.05 7.61
N ALA A 77 -12.61 -11.43 7.24
CA ALA A 77 -13.21 -10.33 7.99
C ALA A 77 -13.89 -10.80 9.30
N ASP A 78 -13.18 -11.58 10.12
CA ASP A 78 -13.58 -11.76 11.51
C ASP A 78 -13.11 -10.53 12.29
N ALA A 79 -14.07 -9.77 12.79
CA ALA A 79 -13.90 -8.51 13.51
C ALA A 79 -13.11 -8.61 14.83
N ASP A 80 -12.60 -9.79 15.19
CA ASP A 80 -11.94 -10.06 16.47
C ASP A 80 -10.42 -9.94 16.45
N LEU A 81 -9.74 -10.02 15.30
CA LEU A 81 -8.26 -9.98 15.25
C LEU A 81 -7.67 -8.58 15.51
N TRP A 82 -8.34 -7.51 15.10
CA TRP A 82 -7.83 -6.14 15.32
C TRP A 82 -8.19 -5.59 16.71
N GLN A 83 -9.37 -5.95 17.24
CA GLN A 83 -9.73 -5.59 18.61
C GLN A 83 -8.89 -6.33 19.65
N SER A 84 -8.49 -7.58 19.38
CA SER A 84 -7.61 -8.35 20.27
C SER A 84 -6.18 -7.78 20.34
N VAL A 85 -5.62 -7.29 19.22
CA VAL A 85 -4.29 -6.63 19.22
C VAL A 85 -4.32 -5.29 19.98
N ARG A 86 -5.39 -4.50 19.87
CA ARG A 86 -5.53 -3.25 20.64
C ARG A 86 -5.67 -3.48 22.15
N ARG A 87 -6.37 -4.53 22.57
CA ARG A 87 -6.59 -4.83 24.00
C ARG A 87 -5.28 -5.13 24.75
N VAL A 88 -4.27 -5.70 24.08
CA VAL A 88 -2.94 -5.97 24.66
C VAL A 88 -2.18 -4.67 25.01
N HIS A 89 -2.47 -3.55 24.35
CA HIS A 89 -1.79 -2.28 24.62
C HIS A 89 -2.41 -1.48 25.78
N ASP A 90 -3.68 -1.70 26.11
CA ASP A 90 -4.38 -0.97 27.18
C ASP A 90 -4.21 -1.62 28.58
N GLU A 91 -3.66 -2.84 28.67
CA GLU A 91 -3.38 -3.53 29.94
C GLU A 91 -1.92 -3.40 30.42
N ALA A 92 -1.10 -2.60 29.71
CA ALA A 92 0.29 -2.34 30.04
C ALA A 92 0.52 -0.89 30.51
N VAL A 93 -0.18 -0.48 31.57
CA VAL A 93 0.15 0.68 32.43
C VAL A 93 -0.15 0.34 33.88
#